data_AF-A0A813T0T0-F1
#
_entry.id   AF-A0A813T0T0-F1
#
_cell.length_a   1.000
_cell.length_b   1.000
_cell.length_c   1.000
_cell.angle_alpha   90.00
_cell.angle_beta   90.00
_cell.angle_gamma   90.00
#
_symmetry.space_group_name_H-M   'P 1'
#
loop_
_entity.id
_entity.type
_entity.pdbx_description
1 polymer ?
#
loop_
_entity_poly.entity_id
_entity_poly.type
_entity_poly.pdbx_seq_one_letter_code
_entity_poly.pdbx_strand_id
1 'polypeptide(L)'
;MATSESLNERRQNLLPNEISNNKENIQLIWLDGNINDSDDYLLTQSMLIELNSAVQFYSHFDRCLDLIKSIKNEQIFLIVSGTFAQRILLQSHHYRSLVSIFIFCSNYQRYKPFLKEYNKIIGIFTDQHDLLKSIKEKMNLVEKQTLT
;
A
#
# COMPACT_ATOMS: atom_id res chain seq x y z
N MET A 1 -11.46 -9.71 25.29
CA MET A 1 -10.95 -8.60 24.46
C MET A 1 -9.95 -9.19 23.48
N ALA A 2 -10.19 -9.05 22.17
CA ALA A 2 -9.23 -9.45 21.16
C ALA A 2 -8.06 -8.46 21.19
N THR A 3 -6.81 -8.95 21.31
CA THR A 3 -5.61 -8.10 21.25
C THR A 3 -5.45 -7.53 19.85
N SER A 4 -4.83 -6.36 19.71
CA SER A 4 -4.53 -5.70 18.42
C SER A 4 -3.78 -6.63 17.47
N GLU A 5 -2.92 -7.48 18.01
CA GLU A 5 -2.18 -8.55 17.33
C GLU A 5 -3.13 -9.53 16.62
N SER A 6 -4.20 -9.99 17.31
CA SER A 6 -5.18 -10.92 16.73
C SER A 6 -6.10 -10.30 15.67
N LEU A 7 -6.27 -8.96 15.68
CA LEU A 7 -7.03 -8.23 14.67
C LEU A 7 -6.18 -7.97 13.41
N ASN A 8 -4.87 -7.71 13.58
CA ASN A 8 -3.95 -7.52 12.47
C ASN A 8 -3.73 -8.83 11.70
N GLU A 9 -3.57 -9.96 12.39
CA GLU A 9 -3.45 -11.28 11.74
C GLU A 9 -4.68 -11.63 10.89
N ARG A 10 -5.88 -11.25 11.34
CA ARG A 10 -7.15 -11.49 10.61
C ARG A 10 -7.32 -10.66 9.34
N ARG A 11 -6.49 -9.63 9.12
CA ARG A 11 -6.60 -8.70 7.98
C ARG A 11 -5.46 -8.84 6.98
N GLN A 12 -4.60 -9.85 7.14
CA GLN A 12 -3.46 -10.09 6.26
C GLN A 12 -3.78 -11.09 5.15
N ASN A 13 -3.27 -10.82 3.95
CA ASN A 13 -3.29 -11.73 2.79
C ASN A 13 -4.68 -12.23 2.38
N LEU A 14 -5.71 -11.44 2.66
CA LEU A 14 -7.09 -11.76 2.30
C LEU A 14 -7.24 -11.94 0.79
N LEU A 15 -8.10 -12.86 0.39
CA LEU A 15 -8.56 -12.97 -0.99
C LEU A 15 -9.53 -11.84 -1.34
N PRO A 16 -9.68 -11.50 -2.63
CA PRO A 16 -10.64 -10.48 -3.07
C PRO A 16 -12.07 -10.68 -2.56
N ASN A 17 -12.52 -11.93 -2.45
CA ASN A 17 -13.87 -12.29 -1.97
C ASN A 17 -14.00 -12.27 -0.43
N GLU A 18 -12.90 -12.16 0.31
CA GLU A 18 -12.86 -12.10 1.78
C GLU A 18 -12.86 -10.64 2.28
N ILE A 19 -12.64 -9.69 1.38
CA ILE A 19 -12.71 -8.25 1.68
C ILE A 19 -14.18 -7.83 1.68
N SER A 20 -14.67 -7.38 2.84
CA SER A 20 -15.99 -6.73 2.93
C SER A 20 -16.03 -5.54 1.99
N ASN A 21 -17.13 -5.37 1.21
CA ASN A 21 -17.33 -4.22 0.32
C ASN A 21 -16.96 -2.91 1.01
N ASN A 22 -15.75 -2.43 0.74
CA ASN A 22 -15.24 -1.21 1.30
C ASN A 22 -15.78 -0.07 0.40
N LYS A 23 -16.58 0.83 0.95
CA LYS A 23 -17.21 1.93 0.19
C LYS A 23 -16.26 3.10 -0.07
N GLU A 24 -14.99 2.95 0.30
CA GLU A 24 -13.97 3.97 0.12
C GLU A 24 -13.59 4.09 -1.35
N ASN A 25 -13.41 5.33 -1.80
CA ASN A 25 -12.91 5.62 -3.15
C ASN A 25 -11.45 5.19 -3.34
N ILE A 26 -10.72 5.01 -2.23
CA ILE A 26 -9.29 4.68 -2.18
C ILE A 26 -9.08 3.40 -1.36
N GLN A 27 -8.46 2.40 -1.97
CA GLN A 27 -7.93 1.21 -1.30
C GLN A 27 -6.44 1.43 -1.00
N LEU A 28 -6.10 1.50 0.28
CA LEU A 28 -4.71 1.53 0.73
C LEU A 28 -4.21 0.09 0.97
N ILE A 29 -3.16 -0.30 0.26
CA ILE A 29 -2.58 -1.64 0.33
C ILE A 29 -1.11 -1.51 0.71
N TRP A 30 -0.62 -2.31 1.65
CA TRP A 30 0.80 -2.46 1.93
C TRP A 30 1.28 -3.88 1.63
N LEU A 31 2.23 -3.99 0.71
CA LEU A 31 2.91 -5.23 0.34
C LEU A 31 4.35 -5.25 0.87
N ASP A 32 4.61 -6.06 1.90
CA ASP A 32 5.94 -6.32 2.44
C ASP A 32 6.04 -7.76 2.96
N GLY A 33 7.07 -8.49 2.53
CA GLY A 33 7.29 -9.87 2.95
C GLY A 33 7.62 -10.01 4.44
N ASN A 34 8.11 -8.92 5.04
CA ASN A 34 8.61 -8.86 6.41
C ASN A 34 7.68 -8.10 7.35
N ILE A 35 6.39 -7.97 6.98
CA ILE A 35 5.44 -7.05 7.64
C ILE A 35 5.24 -7.32 9.14
N ASN A 36 5.61 -8.49 9.65
CA ASN A 36 5.50 -8.83 11.07
C ASN A 36 6.87 -9.07 11.74
N ASP A 37 7.96 -8.70 11.09
CA ASP A 37 9.31 -9.15 11.50
C ASP A 37 9.96 -8.27 12.58
N SER A 38 9.39 -7.09 12.89
CA SER A 38 9.94 -6.19 13.90
C SER A 38 8.91 -5.22 14.49
N ASP A 39 9.25 -4.63 15.64
CA ASP A 39 8.47 -3.57 16.27
C ASP A 39 8.28 -2.35 15.36
N ASP A 40 9.27 -2.03 14.52
CA ASP A 40 9.16 -0.93 13.55
C ASP A 40 8.06 -1.21 12.52
N TYR A 41 7.92 -2.48 12.09
CA TYR A 41 6.84 -2.87 11.20
C TYR A 41 5.48 -2.81 11.90
N LEU A 42 5.37 -3.26 13.16
CA LEU A 42 4.15 -3.19 13.94
C LEU A 42 3.71 -1.75 14.22
N LEU A 43 4.67 -0.85 14.50
CA LEU A 43 4.43 0.58 14.62
C LEU A 43 3.89 1.14 13.30
N THR A 44 4.54 0.82 12.18
CA THR A 44 4.08 1.26 10.85
C THR A 44 2.66 0.76 10.54
N GLN A 45 2.34 -0.50 10.85
CA GLN A 45 0.98 -1.05 10.70
C GLN A 45 -0.02 -0.23 11.52
N SER A 46 0.31 0.07 12.78
CA SER A 46 -0.56 0.83 13.69
C SER A 46 -0.83 2.24 13.15
N MET A 47 0.21 2.95 12.70
CA MET A 47 0.05 4.29 12.14
C MET A 47 -0.75 4.29 10.82
N LEU A 48 -0.60 3.24 9.99
CA LEU A 48 -1.39 3.09 8.77
C LEU A 48 -2.86 2.80 9.06
N ILE A 49 -3.18 2.04 10.10
CA ILE A 49 -4.56 1.81 10.56
C ILE A 49 -5.18 3.11 11.07
N GLU A 50 -4.43 3.92 11.82
CA GLU A 50 -4.87 5.25 12.25
C GLU A 50 -5.15 6.18 11.06
N LEU A 51 -4.30 6.13 10.02
CA LEU A 51 -4.47 6.91 8.81
C LEU A 51 -5.66 6.44 7.96
N ASN A 52 -5.82 5.12 7.80
CA ASN A 52 -6.90 4.49 7.06
C ASN A 52 -7.27 3.15 7.70
N SER A 53 -8.40 3.13 8.41
CA SER A 53 -8.87 1.95 9.14
C SER A 53 -9.21 0.73 8.25
N ALA A 54 -9.31 0.91 6.93
CA ALA A 54 -9.57 -0.13 5.95
C ALA A 54 -8.30 -0.57 5.19
N VAL A 55 -7.12 -0.14 5.62
CA VAL A 55 -5.84 -0.57 5.05
C VAL A 55 -5.72 -2.10 5.04
N GLN A 56 -5.16 -2.62 3.95
CA GLN A 56 -4.98 -4.06 3.74
C GLN A 56 -3.50 -4.40 3.68
N PHE A 57 -3.14 -5.49 4.34
CA PHE A 57 -1.75 -5.89 4.55
C PHE A 57 -1.47 -7.20 3.83
N TYR A 58 -0.36 -7.26 3.10
CA TYR A 58 0.04 -8.43 2.33
C TYR A 58 1.52 -8.72 2.51
N SER A 59 1.83 -9.97 2.86
CA SER A 59 3.18 -10.54 2.79
C SER A 59 3.38 -11.45 1.59
N HIS A 60 2.29 -11.91 0.97
CA HIS A 60 2.30 -12.76 -0.21
C HIS A 60 2.05 -11.94 -1.47
N PHE A 61 3.06 -11.89 -2.34
CA PHE A 61 3.00 -11.14 -3.59
C PHE A 61 1.78 -11.51 -4.46
N ASP A 62 1.56 -12.80 -4.70
CA ASP A 62 0.52 -13.24 -5.64
C ASP A 62 -0.88 -12.90 -5.12
N ARG A 63 -1.11 -13.00 -3.80
CA ARG A 63 -2.37 -12.56 -3.16
C ARG A 63 -2.62 -11.07 -3.35
N CYS A 64 -1.60 -10.24 -3.12
CA CYS A 64 -1.71 -8.80 -3.33
C CYS A 64 -2.00 -8.46 -4.79
N LEU A 65 -1.33 -9.13 -5.73
CA LEU A 65 -1.55 -8.91 -7.15
C LEU A 65 -2.96 -9.34 -7.58
N ASP A 66 -3.49 -10.43 -7.05
CA ASP A 66 -4.86 -10.88 -7.35
C ASP A 66 -5.91 -9.85 -6.89
N LEU A 67 -5.68 -9.22 -5.73
CA LEU A 67 -6.50 -8.08 -5.30
C LEU A 67 -6.38 -6.88 -6.24
N ILE A 68 -5.16 -6.48 -6.60
CA ILE A 68 -4.96 -5.34 -7.51
C ILE A 68 -5.70 -5.58 -8.84
N LYS A 69 -5.69 -6.82 -9.34
CA LYS A 69 -6.41 -7.22 -10.54
C LYS A 69 -7.93 -7.16 -10.38
N SER A 70 -8.46 -7.51 -9.20
CA SER A 70 -9.90 -7.56 -8.98
C SER A 70 -10.54 -6.16 -8.85
N ILE A 71 -9.79 -5.17 -8.35
CA ILE A 71 -10.29 -3.81 -8.17
C ILE A 71 -10.38 -3.08 -9.51
N LYS A 72 -11.61 -2.70 -9.91
CA LYS A 72 -11.89 -2.03 -11.19
C LYS A 72 -12.31 -0.57 -11.07
N ASN A 73 -13.12 -0.24 -10.06
CA ASN A 73 -13.83 1.05 -9.98
C ASN A 73 -13.29 1.97 -8.86
N GLU A 74 -12.30 1.51 -8.12
CA GLU A 74 -11.68 2.24 -7.01
C GLU A 74 -10.22 2.54 -7.34
N GLN A 75 -9.66 3.52 -6.64
CA GLN A 75 -8.27 3.90 -6.76
C GLN A 75 -7.43 3.13 -5.75
N ILE A 76 -6.29 2.59 -6.19
CA ILE A 76 -5.37 1.84 -5.36
C ILE A 76 -4.15 2.70 -5.07
N PHE A 77 -3.85 2.82 -3.79
CA PHE A 77 -2.61 3.37 -3.28
C PHE A 77 -1.81 2.19 -2.73
N LEU A 78 -0.66 1.92 -3.35
CA LEU A 78 0.17 0.79 -3.00
C LEU A 78 1.44 1.27 -2.29
N ILE A 79 1.62 0.83 -1.05
CA ILE A 79 2.91 0.84 -0.37
C ILE A 79 3.59 -0.49 -0.70
N VAL A 80 4.84 -0.46 -1.16
CA VAL A 80 5.59 -1.68 -1.48
C VAL A 80 7.00 -1.63 -0.91
N SER A 81 7.44 -2.75 -0.37
CA SER A 81 8.83 -2.94 0.04
C SER A 81 9.77 -2.86 -1.16
N GLY A 82 11.04 -2.56 -0.91
CA GLY A 82 12.06 -2.62 -1.97
C GLY A 82 12.13 -3.99 -2.64
N THR A 83 12.02 -5.08 -1.86
CA THR A 83 12.14 -6.46 -2.38
C THR A 83 11.07 -6.81 -3.39
N PHE A 84 9.86 -6.25 -3.27
CA PHE A 84 8.77 -6.47 -4.21
C PHE A 84 8.60 -5.37 -5.26
N ALA A 85 9.24 -4.20 -5.10
CA ALA A 85 9.05 -3.03 -5.95
C ALA A 85 9.21 -3.33 -7.45
N GLN A 86 10.32 -3.97 -7.85
CA GLN A 86 10.54 -4.28 -9.26
C GLN A 86 9.48 -5.23 -9.83
N ARG A 87 9.17 -6.31 -9.09
CA ARG A 87 8.21 -7.33 -9.54
C ARG A 87 6.80 -6.73 -9.66
N ILE A 88 6.39 -5.89 -8.70
CA ILE A 88 5.05 -5.30 -8.75
C ILE A 88 4.93 -4.28 -9.87
N LEU A 89 5.94 -3.43 -10.08
CA LEU A 89 5.93 -2.42 -11.15
C LEU A 89 5.79 -3.09 -12.52
N LEU A 90 6.57 -4.13 -12.80
CA LEU A 90 6.49 -4.86 -14.06
C LEU A 90 5.10 -5.47 -14.30
N GLN A 91 4.45 -6.00 -13.26
CA GLN A 91 3.21 -6.74 -13.39
C GLN A 91 1.94 -5.91 -13.25
N SER A 92 2.00 -4.72 -12.63
CA SER A 92 0.79 -3.97 -12.27
C SER A 92 0.75 -2.51 -12.72
N HIS A 93 1.86 -1.94 -13.21
CA HIS A 93 1.89 -0.52 -13.58
C HIS A 93 0.85 -0.14 -14.65
N HIS A 94 0.43 -1.08 -15.50
CA HIS A 94 -0.56 -0.84 -16.55
C HIS A 94 -2.01 -0.76 -16.03
N TYR A 95 -2.30 -1.20 -14.81
CA TYR A 95 -3.66 -1.13 -14.26
C TYR A 95 -4.04 0.31 -13.93
N ARG A 96 -5.13 0.79 -14.51
CA ARG A 96 -5.63 2.16 -14.29
C ARG A 96 -6.06 2.41 -12.84
N SER A 97 -6.57 1.39 -12.15
CA SER A 97 -6.92 1.45 -10.73
C SER A 97 -5.70 1.72 -9.85
N LEU A 98 -4.51 1.24 -10.21
CA LEU A 98 -3.26 1.57 -9.50
C LEU A 98 -2.80 2.97 -9.88
N VAL A 99 -3.03 3.95 -9.00
CA VAL A 99 -2.78 5.37 -9.28
C VAL A 99 -1.58 5.96 -8.54
N SER A 100 -1.22 5.37 -7.40
CA SER A 100 -0.12 5.86 -6.56
C SER A 100 0.68 4.69 -6.00
N ILE A 101 2.01 4.77 -6.10
CA ILE A 101 2.95 3.79 -5.55
C ILE A 101 3.95 4.51 -4.64
N PHE A 102 4.10 4.00 -3.42
CA PHE A 102 5.04 4.48 -2.42
C PHE A 102 6.03 3.34 -2.14
N ILE A 103 7.31 3.53 -2.45
CA ILE A 103 8.32 2.51 -2.14
C ILE A 103 8.83 2.78 -0.73
N PHE A 104 8.62 1.85 0.21
CA PHE A 104 9.14 1.97 1.57
C PHE A 104 10.31 1.01 1.75
N CYS A 105 11.53 1.55 1.83
CA CYS A 105 12.74 0.74 1.98
C CYS A 105 13.93 1.59 2.45
N SER A 106 14.87 0.95 3.15
CA SER A 106 16.13 1.60 3.56
C SER A 106 17.08 1.92 2.40
N ASN A 107 16.95 1.24 1.25
CA ASN A 107 17.88 1.37 0.13
C ASN A 107 17.34 2.30 -0.98
N TYR A 108 17.29 3.59 -0.69
CA TYR A 108 16.81 4.63 -1.62
C TYR A 108 17.51 4.56 -3.00
N GLN A 109 18.84 4.45 -3.00
CA GLN A 109 19.63 4.55 -4.23
C GLN A 109 19.30 3.45 -5.24
N ARG A 110 18.99 2.25 -4.76
CA ARG A 110 18.63 1.10 -5.61
C ARG A 110 17.38 1.36 -6.45
N TYR A 111 16.41 2.09 -5.93
CA TYR A 111 15.10 2.29 -6.59
C TYR A 111 14.94 3.68 -7.18
N LYS A 112 15.88 4.60 -6.94
CA LYS A 112 15.90 5.95 -7.52
C LYS A 112 15.68 5.98 -9.05
N PRO A 113 16.23 5.05 -9.86
CA PRO A 113 15.96 5.02 -11.31
C PRO A 113 14.46 4.85 -11.63
N PHE A 114 13.70 4.12 -10.81
CA PHE A 114 12.28 3.87 -11.05
C PHE A 114 11.43 5.15 -11.00
N LEU A 115 11.86 6.18 -10.25
CA LEU A 115 11.17 7.48 -10.21
C LEU A 115 11.08 8.15 -11.59
N LYS A 116 12.03 7.87 -12.49
CA LYS A 116 12.01 8.39 -13.86
C LYS A 116 11.22 7.51 -14.82
N GLU A 117 11.19 6.21 -14.56
CA GLU A 117 10.58 5.20 -15.44
C GLU A 117 9.08 5.06 -15.21
N TYR A 118 8.61 5.16 -13.96
CA TYR A 118 7.23 4.94 -13.57
C TYR A 118 6.62 6.19 -12.95
N ASN A 119 5.76 6.87 -13.72
CA ASN A 119 5.08 8.10 -13.31
C ASN A 119 4.10 7.93 -12.12
N LYS A 120 3.71 6.69 -11.81
CA LYS A 120 2.84 6.36 -10.67
C LYS A 120 3.59 6.31 -9.34
N ILE A 121 4.92 6.30 -9.35
CA ILE A 121 5.71 6.33 -8.12
C ILE A 121 5.70 7.75 -7.57
N ILE A 122 5.14 7.90 -6.37
CA ILE A 122 5.07 9.17 -5.65
C ILE A 122 6.41 9.47 -4.96
N GLY A 123 7.06 8.44 -4.42
CA GLY A 123 8.34 8.60 -3.75
C GLY A 123 8.93 7.29 -3.25
N ILE A 124 10.17 7.39 -2.77
CA ILE A 124 10.87 6.34 -2.04
C ILE A 124 11.13 6.89 -0.63
N PHE A 125 10.69 6.15 0.37
CA PHE A 125 10.66 6.56 1.77
C PHE A 125 11.51 5.61 2.60
N THR A 126 12.33 6.18 3.47
CA THR A 126 13.15 5.45 4.44
C THR A 126 12.65 5.65 5.87
N ASP A 127 11.68 6.54 6.06
CA ASP A 127 11.08 6.91 7.34
C ASP A 127 9.55 6.83 7.25
N GLN A 128 8.94 6.42 8.37
CA GLN A 128 7.51 6.17 8.48
C GLN A 128 6.70 7.47 8.44
N HIS A 129 7.17 8.55 9.07
CA HIS A 129 6.47 9.82 9.11
C HIS A 129 6.41 10.46 7.73
N ASP A 130 7.52 10.44 6.99
CA ASP A 130 7.56 10.95 5.62
C ASP A 130 6.65 10.15 4.69
N LEU A 131 6.64 8.82 4.82
CA LEU A 131 5.73 7.94 4.09
C LEU A 131 4.27 8.33 4.37
N LEU A 132 3.87 8.38 5.64
CA LEU A 132 2.49 8.64 6.03
C LEU A 132 2.03 10.04 5.64
N LYS A 133 2.90 11.03 5.80
CA LYS A 133 2.65 12.40 5.34
C LYS A 133 2.34 12.42 3.84
N SER A 134 3.17 11.75 3.03
CA SER A 134 2.99 11.69 1.58
C SER A 134 1.69 10.99 1.18
N ILE A 135 1.35 9.87 1.84
CA ILE A 135 0.08 9.17 1.61
C ILE A 135 -1.10 10.10 1.90
N LYS A 136 -1.10 10.76 3.06
CA LYS A 136 -2.17 11.67 3.47
C LYS A 136 -2.34 12.85 2.50
N GLU A 137 -1.24 13.48 2.10
CA GLU A 137 -1.27 14.56 1.11
C GLU A 137 -1.85 14.10 -0.24
N LYS A 138 -1.50 12.88 -0.68
CA LYS A 138 -2.01 12.31 -1.92
C LYS A 138 -3.49 11.93 -1.82
N MET A 139 -3.95 11.39 -0.70
CA MET A 139 -5.37 11.10 -0.45
C MET A 139 -6.20 12.39 -0.52
N ASN A 140 -5.79 13.43 0.20
CA ASN A 140 -6.44 14.74 0.18
C ASN A 140 -6.50 15.36 -1.23
N LEU A 141 -5.46 15.15 -2.04
CA LEU A 141 -5.43 15.64 -3.42
C LEU A 141 -6.46 14.91 -4.30
N VAL A 142 -6.59 13.59 -4.16
CA VAL A 142 -7.54 12.79 -4.92
C VAL A 142 -8.98 13.13 -4.52
N GLU A 143 -9.26 13.27 -3.23
CA GLU A 143 -10.58 13.67 -2.73
C GLU A 143 -11.04 15.02 -3.29
N LYS A 144 -10.15 16.00 -3.33
CA LYS A 144 -10.43 17.32 -3.92
C LYS A 144 -10.75 17.27 -5.41
N GLN A 145 -10.15 16.35 -6.16
CA GLN A 145 -10.40 16.18 -7.60
C GLN A 145 -11.72 15.46 -7.89
N THR A 146 -12.21 14.65 -6.96
CA THR A 146 -13.50 13.96 -7.08
C THR A 146 -14.71 14.82 -6.69
N LEU A 147 -14.49 16.00 -6.10
CA LEU A 147 -15.53 16.96 -5.69
C LEU A 147 -15.80 18.06 -6.74
N THR A 148 -15.11 18.02 -7.88
CA THR A 148 -15.27 18.91 -9.04
C THR A 148 -15.85 18.16 -10.22
#